data_AF-A0A1J5N3D8-F1
#
_entry.id   AF-A0A1J5N3D8-F1
#
_cell.length_a   1.000
_cell.length_b   1.000
_cell.length_c   1.000
_cell.angle_alpha   90.00
_cell.angle_beta   90.00
_cell.angle_gamma   90.00
#
_symmetry.space_group_name_H-M   'P 1'
#
loop_
_entity.id
_entity.type
_entity.pdbx_description
1 polymer ?
#
loop_
_entity_poly.entity_id
_entity_poly.type
_entity_poly.pdbx_seq_one_letter_code
_entity_poly.pdbx_strand_id
1 'polypeptide(L)'
;MPSIDLPIKRLVQRRSGDWVRFLQRSCREEWIRPFKSEYTPKAQSKLDEVFAVEDPEGTYLVNFEPMGYYDPALPARMMRYHQLSDYWGNLKTLEFTYLVVRVWEEPRQSVIERGLIGLYPLLPLMKGEKGEEARQVLQQSITVVSEIEDEALRQDLLAVMGILAGGKYAAELVYSMIRREMVMQSPIYQEWVREERAEAETKGRMEAKKETILKYLSRRFGEQPADLEEKVQKISDLQILDRILDELFTVGTIEEARAVILGKIAGGLQ
;
A
#
# COMPACT_ATOMS: atom_id res chain seq x y z
N MET A 1 4.59 -6.31 6.61
CA MET A 1 5.21 -5.04 6.16
C MET A 1 4.14 -3.97 6.28
N PRO A 2 4.48 -2.74 6.71
CA PRO A 2 3.57 -1.61 6.59
C PRO A 2 3.14 -1.47 5.12
N SER A 3 1.93 -0.97 4.88
CA SER A 3 1.47 -0.72 3.51
C SER A 3 2.28 0.44 2.92
N ILE A 4 3.37 0.12 2.21
CA ILE A 4 4.20 1.12 1.53
C ILE A 4 3.49 1.73 0.32
N ASP A 5 2.34 1.17 -0.04
CA ASP A 5 1.57 1.53 -1.22
C ASP A 5 1.03 2.96 -1.11
N LEU A 6 0.52 3.37 0.06
CA LEU A 6 -0.01 4.72 0.28
C LEU A 6 1.08 5.79 0.08
N PRO A 7 2.24 5.75 0.79
CA PRO A 7 3.27 6.75 0.60
C PRO A 7 3.78 6.86 -0.84
N ILE A 8 3.93 5.73 -1.55
CA ILE A 8 4.33 5.76 -2.97
C ILE A 8 3.22 6.35 -3.84
N LYS A 9 1.96 5.93 -3.68
CA LYS A 9 0.83 6.46 -4.45
C LYS A 9 0.71 7.97 -4.29
N ARG A 10 0.91 8.50 -3.08
CA ARG A 10 0.98 9.96 -2.84
C ARG A 10 2.10 10.65 -3.59
N LEU A 11 3.28 10.05 -3.68
CA LEU A 11 4.39 10.59 -4.48
C LEU A 11 4.11 10.52 -5.99
N VAL A 12 3.50 9.44 -6.46
CA VAL A 12 3.06 9.32 -7.86
C VAL A 12 2.10 10.45 -8.21
N GLN A 13 1.12 10.74 -7.34
CA GLN A 13 0.19 11.88 -7.53
C GLN A 13 0.93 13.22 -7.55
N ARG A 14 1.86 13.43 -6.62
CA ARG A 14 2.59 14.71 -6.48
C ARG A 14 3.57 14.97 -7.63
N ARG A 15 4.13 13.93 -8.25
CA ARG A 15 5.19 14.01 -9.27
C ARG A 15 4.91 13.11 -10.48
N SER A 16 3.65 13.02 -10.92
CA SER A 16 3.22 12.10 -11.98
C SER A 16 4.03 12.24 -13.28
N GLY A 17 4.45 13.46 -13.60
CA GLY A 17 5.36 13.76 -14.71
C GLY A 17 6.64 12.92 -14.72
N ASP A 18 7.30 12.79 -13.57
CA ASP A 18 8.54 12.02 -13.45
C ASP A 18 8.28 10.52 -13.69
N TRP A 19 7.16 9.99 -13.17
CA TRP A 19 6.79 8.58 -13.31
C TRP A 19 6.41 8.20 -14.74
N VAL A 20 5.61 9.02 -15.42
CA VAL A 20 5.27 8.77 -16.82
C VAL A 20 6.49 8.93 -17.71
N ARG A 21 7.32 9.97 -17.51
CA ARG A 21 8.58 10.15 -18.26
C ARG A 21 9.57 9.02 -18.02
N PHE A 22 9.55 8.40 -16.85
CA PHE A 22 10.37 7.22 -16.57
C PHE A 22 10.04 6.07 -17.53
N LEU A 23 8.75 5.79 -17.77
CA LEU A 23 8.28 4.79 -18.73
C LEU A 23 8.46 5.24 -20.20
N GLN A 24 7.98 6.44 -20.53
CA GLN A 24 8.02 7.00 -21.88
C GLN A 24 8.94 8.21 -21.95
N ARG A 25 10.19 7.96 -22.38
CA ARG A 25 11.27 8.98 -22.36
C ARG A 25 10.98 10.22 -23.22
N SER A 26 10.19 10.07 -24.28
CA SER A 26 9.78 11.16 -25.17
C SER A 26 8.60 11.97 -24.63
N CYS A 27 7.92 11.49 -23.57
CA CYS A 27 6.78 12.17 -22.98
C CYS A 27 7.21 13.52 -22.38
N ARG A 28 6.32 14.50 -22.49
CA ARG A 28 6.50 15.81 -21.88
C ARG A 28 5.52 16.01 -20.74
N GLU A 29 5.89 16.85 -19.77
CA GLU A 29 5.10 17.09 -18.56
C GLU A 29 3.70 17.63 -18.92
N GLU A 30 3.62 18.52 -19.91
CA GLU A 30 2.38 19.17 -20.36
C GLU A 30 1.35 18.22 -21.01
N TRP A 31 1.77 17.01 -21.37
CA TRP A 31 0.89 16.00 -21.97
C TRP A 31 0.15 15.18 -20.93
N ILE A 32 0.55 15.26 -19.65
CA ILE A 32 0.09 14.37 -18.59
C ILE A 32 -0.96 15.07 -17.75
N ARG A 33 -2.12 14.43 -17.58
CA ARG A 33 -3.21 14.96 -16.74
C ARG A 33 -3.84 13.84 -15.91
N PRO A 34 -4.28 14.10 -14.67
CA PRO A 34 -5.08 13.15 -13.92
C PRO A 34 -6.37 12.83 -14.70
N PHE A 35 -6.66 11.54 -14.87
CA PHE A 35 -7.88 11.06 -15.51
C PHE A 35 -8.93 10.75 -14.44
N LYS A 36 -10.15 11.30 -14.61
CA LYS A 36 -11.30 11.01 -13.75
C LYS A 36 -12.46 10.52 -14.61
N SER A 37 -13.00 9.35 -14.27
CA SER A 37 -14.19 8.80 -14.92
C SER A 37 -15.46 9.17 -14.15
N GLU A 38 -16.51 9.52 -14.88
CA GLU A 38 -17.87 9.74 -14.33
C GLU A 38 -18.54 8.41 -13.92
N TYR A 39 -18.02 7.26 -14.37
CA TYR A 39 -18.62 5.93 -14.22
C TYR A 39 -18.06 5.11 -13.06
N THR A 40 -17.49 5.74 -12.03
CA THR A 40 -16.88 5.01 -10.90
C THR A 40 -17.96 4.45 -9.97
N PRO A 41 -18.21 3.12 -9.89
CA PRO A 41 -19.08 2.57 -8.85
C PRO A 41 -18.41 2.86 -7.51
N LYS A 42 -19.16 3.44 -6.56
CA LYS A 42 -18.66 3.86 -5.24
C LYS A 42 -18.23 2.65 -4.39
N ALA A 43 -17.01 2.17 -4.62
CA ALA A 43 -16.16 1.52 -3.65
C ALA A 43 -14.78 2.14 -3.84
N GLN A 44 -14.49 3.19 -3.06
CA GLN A 44 -13.34 4.06 -3.29
C GLN A 44 -12.02 3.33 -3.03
N SER A 45 -11.32 2.91 -4.09
CA SER A 45 -9.85 2.91 -4.02
C SER A 45 -9.40 4.37 -4.17
N LYS A 46 -9.13 5.04 -3.04
CA LYS A 46 -8.93 6.50 -2.99
C LYS A 46 -7.62 6.98 -3.64
N LEU A 47 -6.77 6.08 -4.11
CA LEU A 47 -5.36 6.39 -4.42
C LEU A 47 -4.86 5.85 -5.76
N ASP A 48 -5.65 5.01 -6.44
CA ASP A 48 -5.30 4.50 -7.77
C ASP A 48 -5.60 5.59 -8.80
N GLU A 49 -4.68 6.55 -8.92
CA GLU A 49 -4.78 7.58 -9.94
C GLU A 49 -4.33 7.05 -11.29
N VAL A 50 -5.25 7.17 -12.24
CA VAL A 50 -4.98 6.95 -13.66
C VAL A 50 -4.61 8.30 -14.27
N PHE A 51 -3.63 8.30 -15.16
CA PHE A 51 -3.19 9.49 -15.89
C PHE A 51 -3.55 9.34 -17.37
N ALA A 52 -4.09 10.39 -17.96
CA ALA A 52 -4.21 10.51 -19.41
C ALA A 52 -2.94 11.18 -19.95
N VAL A 53 -2.39 10.61 -21.02
CA VAL A 53 -1.28 11.20 -21.76
C VAL A 53 -1.78 11.55 -23.16
N GLU A 54 -1.69 12.82 -23.52
CA GLU A 54 -2.05 13.36 -24.84
C GLU A 54 -0.77 13.75 -25.59
N ASP A 55 -0.20 12.81 -26.34
CA ASP A 55 0.97 13.07 -27.18
C ASP A 55 0.57 13.28 -28.66
N PRO A 56 1.48 13.72 -29.54
CA PRO A 56 1.17 13.94 -30.95
C PRO A 56 0.74 12.68 -31.74
N GLU A 57 1.03 11.48 -31.22
CA GLU A 57 0.68 10.20 -31.86
C GLU A 57 -0.67 9.66 -31.38
N GLY A 58 -1.16 10.10 -30.22
CA GLY A 58 -2.50 9.82 -29.75
C GLY A 58 -2.69 10.01 -28.24
N THR A 59 -3.82 9.50 -27.75
CA THR A 59 -4.18 9.53 -26.33
C THR A 59 -4.19 8.12 -25.76
N TYR A 60 -3.55 7.94 -24.60
CA TYR A 60 -3.58 6.69 -23.86
C TYR A 60 -3.66 6.94 -22.36
N LEU A 61 -4.05 5.90 -21.61
CA LEU A 61 -4.13 5.92 -20.15
C LEU A 61 -2.95 5.16 -19.55
N VAL A 62 -2.39 5.70 -18.48
CA VAL A 62 -1.31 5.11 -17.69
C VAL A 62 -1.79 4.95 -16.27
N ASN A 63 -1.65 3.74 -15.72
CA ASN A 63 -1.83 3.48 -14.31
C ASN A 63 -0.53 2.93 -13.71
N PHE A 64 -0.23 3.30 -12.47
CA PHE A 64 0.93 2.80 -11.73
C PHE A 64 0.45 2.00 -10.53
N GLU A 65 0.82 0.72 -10.48
CA GLU A 65 0.61 -0.12 -9.30
C GLU A 65 1.96 -0.47 -8.68
N PRO A 66 2.40 0.26 -7.64
CA PRO A 66 3.61 -0.10 -6.92
C PRO A 66 3.38 -1.40 -6.15
N MET A 67 4.28 -2.37 -6.31
CA MET A 67 4.25 -3.62 -5.56
C MET A 67 5.41 -3.68 -4.58
N GLY A 68 5.08 -3.41 -3.32
CA GLY A 68 6.05 -3.37 -2.22
C GLY A 68 6.35 -4.68 -1.52
N TYR A 69 5.64 -5.74 -1.91
CA TYR A 69 5.70 -7.05 -1.25
C TYR A 69 5.76 -8.16 -2.30
N TYR A 70 6.25 -9.32 -1.87
CA TYR A 70 6.15 -10.52 -2.68
C TYR A 70 4.71 -11.04 -2.63
N ASP A 71 4.04 -11.01 -3.77
CA ASP A 71 2.73 -11.64 -3.93
C ASP A 71 2.90 -13.02 -4.62
N PRO A 72 2.75 -14.14 -3.89
CA PRO A 72 2.81 -15.47 -4.48
C PRO A 72 1.63 -15.78 -5.41
N ALA A 73 0.53 -15.05 -5.30
CA ALA A 73 -0.63 -15.17 -6.17
C ALA A 73 -0.48 -14.38 -7.46
N LEU A 74 0.50 -13.47 -7.57
CA LEU A 74 0.81 -12.78 -8.81
C LEU A 74 1.21 -13.84 -9.86
N PRO A 75 0.37 -14.11 -10.87
CA PRO A 75 0.58 -15.29 -11.67
C PRO A 75 1.89 -15.14 -12.46
N ALA A 76 2.66 -16.20 -12.63
CA ALA A 76 3.86 -16.17 -13.47
C ALA A 76 3.58 -15.71 -14.92
N ARG A 77 2.32 -15.74 -15.35
CA ARG A 77 1.86 -15.15 -16.62
C ARG A 77 1.91 -13.62 -16.59
N MET A 78 1.59 -12.99 -15.46
CA MET A 78 1.71 -11.55 -15.29
C MET A 78 3.18 -11.11 -15.43
N MET A 79 4.11 -11.93 -14.93
CA MET A 79 5.55 -11.68 -15.06
C MET A 79 6.13 -12.00 -16.46
N ARG A 80 5.36 -12.60 -17.37
CA ARG A 80 5.84 -13.11 -18.68
C ARG A 80 5.18 -12.47 -19.89
N TYR A 81 3.89 -12.18 -19.81
CA TYR A 81 3.14 -11.51 -20.85
C TYR A 81 3.11 -10.01 -20.57
N HIS A 82 2.94 -9.20 -21.61
CA HIS A 82 2.79 -7.75 -21.49
C HIS A 82 1.34 -7.34 -21.72
N GLN A 83 0.39 -8.29 -21.70
CA GLN A 83 -0.97 -8.09 -22.19
C GLN A 83 -1.94 -8.94 -21.37
N LEU A 84 -3.02 -8.31 -20.91
CA LEU A 84 -4.14 -8.95 -20.26
C LEU A 84 -5.40 -8.66 -21.06
N SER A 85 -6.29 -9.63 -21.08
CA SER A 85 -7.53 -9.58 -21.83
C SER A 85 -8.65 -10.10 -20.96
N ASP A 86 -9.69 -9.30 -20.81
CA ASP A 86 -10.94 -9.69 -20.16
C ASP A 86 -11.97 -10.08 -21.21
N TYR A 87 -12.84 -11.03 -20.87
CA TYR A 87 -13.85 -11.56 -21.75
C TYR A 87 -15.19 -11.70 -21.03
N TRP A 88 -16.26 -11.19 -21.65
CA TRP A 88 -17.63 -11.51 -21.28
C TRP A 88 -18.21 -12.52 -22.28
N GLY A 89 -18.23 -13.79 -21.88
CA GLY A 89 -18.54 -14.90 -22.80
C GLY A 89 -17.46 -15.02 -23.87
N ASN A 90 -17.85 -14.85 -25.13
CA ASN A 90 -16.92 -14.86 -26.27
C ASN A 90 -16.48 -13.46 -26.71
N LEU A 91 -17.00 -12.41 -26.08
CA LEU A 91 -16.66 -11.02 -26.42
C LEU A 91 -15.48 -10.57 -25.56
N LYS A 92 -14.39 -10.15 -26.20
CA LYS A 92 -13.29 -9.49 -25.52
C LYS A 92 -13.74 -8.09 -25.08
N THR A 93 -13.81 -7.86 -23.77
CA THR A 93 -14.35 -6.63 -23.16
C THR A 93 -13.28 -5.60 -22.88
N LEU A 94 -12.10 -6.04 -22.43
CA LEU A 94 -10.98 -5.16 -22.11
C LEU A 94 -9.69 -5.78 -22.61
N GLU A 95 -8.83 -4.95 -23.17
CA GLU A 95 -7.45 -5.28 -23.48
C GLU A 95 -6.57 -4.19 -22.90
N PHE A 96 -5.60 -4.58 -22.09
CA PHE A 96 -4.58 -3.63 -21.65
C PHE A 96 -3.20 -4.27 -21.68
N THR A 97 -2.24 -3.45 -22.07
CA THR A 97 -0.82 -3.77 -22.06
C THR A 97 -0.23 -3.21 -20.77
N TYR A 98 0.67 -3.94 -20.13
CA TYR A 98 1.38 -3.47 -18.95
C TYR A 98 2.85 -3.85 -19.02
N LEU A 99 3.65 -3.11 -18.28
CA LEU A 99 5.09 -3.31 -18.17
C LEU A 99 5.44 -3.58 -16.71
N VAL A 100 6.16 -4.69 -16.46
CA VAL A 100 6.73 -4.96 -15.14
C VAL A 100 8.10 -4.30 -15.08
N VAL A 101 8.22 -3.22 -14.29
CA VAL A 101 9.51 -2.56 -14.05
C VAL A 101 10.11 -3.07 -12.75
N ARG A 102 11.26 -3.73 -12.86
CA ARG A 102 12.03 -4.18 -11.71
C ARG A 102 13.00 -3.09 -11.30
N VAL A 103 12.63 -2.35 -10.25
CA VAL A 103 13.42 -1.19 -9.76
C VAL A 103 14.91 -1.53 -9.58
N TRP A 104 15.23 -2.74 -9.09
CA TRP A 104 16.62 -3.20 -8.88
C TRP A 104 17.42 -3.49 -10.15
N GLU A 105 16.78 -3.56 -11.32
CA GLU A 105 17.44 -3.72 -12.63
C GLU A 105 17.70 -2.36 -13.30
N GLU A 106 16.98 -1.33 -12.87
CA GLU A 106 17.00 0.01 -13.46
C GLU A 106 18.20 0.83 -12.96
N PRO A 107 18.98 1.48 -13.87
CA PRO A 107 20.18 2.22 -13.47
C PRO A 107 19.85 3.45 -12.63
N ARG A 108 20.34 3.47 -11.38
CA ARG A 108 20.16 4.58 -10.43
C ARG A 108 20.60 5.93 -11.01
N GLN A 109 21.77 5.94 -11.66
CA GLN A 109 22.37 7.16 -12.20
C GLN A 109 21.52 7.79 -13.31
N SER A 110 20.82 6.97 -14.11
CA SER A 110 19.93 7.48 -15.17
C SER A 110 18.75 8.27 -14.61
N VAL A 111 18.21 7.89 -13.44
CA VAL A 111 17.12 8.62 -12.78
C VAL A 111 17.60 9.98 -12.28
N ILE A 112 18.80 10.03 -11.70
CA ILE A 112 19.42 11.25 -11.18
C ILE A 112 19.73 12.23 -12.33
N GLU A 113 20.41 11.77 -13.38
CA GLU A 113 20.81 12.61 -14.52
C GLU A 113 19.61 13.19 -15.29
N ARG A 114 18.51 12.44 -15.34
CA ARG A 114 17.27 12.87 -15.97
C ARG A 114 16.42 13.76 -15.08
N GLY A 115 16.82 14.00 -13.83
CA GLY A 115 16.08 14.82 -12.87
C GLY A 115 14.68 14.27 -12.56
N LEU A 116 14.51 12.94 -12.53
CA LEU A 116 13.23 12.30 -12.26
C LEU A 116 12.95 12.24 -10.74
N ILE A 117 12.78 13.42 -10.14
CA ILE A 117 12.72 13.65 -8.70
C ILE A 117 11.71 12.74 -7.99
N GLY A 118 10.53 12.53 -8.57
CA GLY A 118 9.48 11.66 -8.02
C GLY A 118 9.91 10.20 -7.78
N LEU A 119 10.97 9.73 -8.46
CA LEU A 119 11.53 8.39 -8.28
C LEU A 119 12.73 8.36 -7.33
N TYR A 120 13.19 9.50 -6.80
CA TYR A 120 14.35 9.54 -5.91
C TYR A 120 14.26 8.61 -4.68
N PRO A 121 13.07 8.37 -4.08
CA PRO A 121 12.94 7.43 -2.97
C PRO A 121 13.28 5.98 -3.32
N LEU A 122 13.27 5.63 -4.62
CA LEU A 122 13.63 4.31 -5.12
C LEU A 122 15.15 4.13 -5.27
N LEU A 123 15.94 5.21 -5.32
CA LEU A 123 17.38 5.16 -5.61
C LEU A 123 18.14 4.13 -4.76
N PRO A 124 17.88 3.96 -3.44
CA PRO A 124 18.58 2.95 -2.66
C PRO A 124 18.30 1.50 -3.10
N LEU A 125 17.20 1.26 -3.81
CA LEU A 125 16.80 -0.05 -4.32
C LEU A 125 17.30 -0.31 -5.75
N MET A 126 17.67 0.74 -6.49
CA MET A 126 18.03 0.68 -7.90
C MET A 126 19.40 0.04 -8.16
N LYS A 127 19.65 -0.31 -9.41
CA LYS A 127 20.92 -0.88 -9.86
C LYS A 127 22.05 0.14 -9.69
N GLY A 128 23.00 -0.21 -8.85
CA GLY A 128 24.25 0.51 -8.63
C GLY A 128 25.43 -0.11 -9.38
N GLU A 129 26.64 0.37 -9.04
CA GLU A 129 27.90 -0.21 -9.49
C GLU A 129 28.26 -1.45 -8.66
N LYS A 130 29.16 -2.29 -9.18
CA LYS A 130 29.62 -3.47 -8.44
C LYS A 130 30.50 -3.03 -7.26
N GLY A 131 30.19 -3.55 -6.08
CA GLY A 131 30.98 -3.30 -4.87
C GLY A 131 30.62 -2.00 -4.14
N GLU A 132 29.51 -1.35 -4.49
CA GLU A 132 29.03 -0.21 -3.71
C GLU A 132 28.58 -0.63 -2.31
N GLU A 133 29.05 0.14 -1.33
CA GLU A 133 28.66 -0.05 0.06
C GLU A 133 27.29 0.57 0.35
N ALA A 134 26.50 -0.07 1.20
CA ALA A 134 25.15 0.39 1.57
C ALA A 134 25.13 1.87 2.02
N ARG A 135 26.15 2.27 2.79
CA ARG A 135 26.30 3.65 3.27
C ARG A 135 26.55 4.65 2.14
N GLN A 136 27.33 4.27 1.12
CA GLN A 136 27.59 5.13 -0.04
C GLN A 136 26.31 5.34 -0.85
N VAL A 137 25.57 4.26 -1.09
CA VAL A 137 24.30 4.31 -1.83
C VAL A 137 23.28 5.21 -1.14
N LEU A 138 23.09 5.04 0.18
CA LEU A 138 22.19 5.89 0.97
C LEU A 138 22.67 7.33 1.02
N GLN A 139 23.97 7.57 1.19
CA GLN A 139 24.53 8.92 1.26
C GLN A 139 24.26 9.68 -0.03
N GLN A 140 24.56 9.09 -1.18
CA GLN A 140 24.29 9.72 -2.48
C GLN A 140 22.79 10.00 -2.66
N SER A 141 21.93 9.04 -2.32
CA SER A 141 20.48 9.18 -2.47
C SER A 141 19.92 10.33 -1.61
N ILE A 142 20.42 10.49 -0.38
CA ILE A 142 20.01 11.58 0.52
C ILE A 142 20.58 12.91 0.04
N THR A 143 21.82 12.93 -0.48
CA THR A 143 22.46 14.14 -1.00
C THR A 143 21.66 14.73 -2.16
N VAL A 144 21.29 13.92 -3.16
CA VAL A 144 20.51 14.43 -4.32
C VAL A 144 19.11 14.90 -3.93
N VAL A 145 18.51 14.31 -2.89
CA VAL A 145 17.23 14.81 -2.34
C VAL A 145 17.43 16.12 -1.58
N SER A 146 18.58 16.29 -0.92
CA SER A 146 18.91 17.50 -0.15
C SER A 146 19.12 18.74 -1.01
N GLU A 147 19.41 18.56 -2.30
CA GLU A 147 19.56 19.62 -3.29
C GLU A 147 18.21 20.18 -3.80
N ILE A 148 17.08 19.57 -3.42
CA ILE A 148 15.74 20.00 -3.84
C ILE A 148 15.30 21.24 -3.03
N GLU A 149 14.91 22.30 -3.75
CA GLU A 149 14.47 23.58 -3.18
C GLU A 149 13.17 23.47 -2.37
N ASP A 150 12.17 22.71 -2.87
CA ASP A 150 10.90 22.50 -2.17
C ASP A 150 11.13 21.63 -0.91
N GLU A 151 11.15 22.31 0.25
CA GLU A 151 11.27 21.69 1.57
C GLU A 151 10.23 20.58 1.81
N ALA A 152 8.96 20.84 1.48
CA ALA A 152 7.88 19.89 1.76
C ALA A 152 8.05 18.64 0.90
N LEU A 153 8.39 18.81 -0.38
CA LEU A 153 8.71 17.70 -1.27
C LEU A 153 9.95 16.94 -0.79
N ARG A 154 11.00 17.65 -0.36
CA ARG A 154 12.21 17.01 0.14
C ARG A 154 11.92 16.09 1.32
N GLN A 155 11.13 16.56 2.29
CA GLN A 155 10.75 15.74 3.45
C GLN A 155 9.88 14.56 3.06
N ASP A 156 8.93 14.75 2.12
CA ASP A 156 8.14 13.65 1.56
C ASP A 156 9.02 12.57 0.92
N LEU A 157 9.99 12.97 0.09
CA LEU A 157 10.92 12.05 -0.57
C LEU A 157 11.77 11.30 0.46
N LEU A 158 12.30 11.99 1.48
CA LEU A 158 13.09 11.34 2.55
C LEU A 158 12.24 10.39 3.40
N ALA A 159 10.99 10.73 3.67
CA ALA A 159 10.08 9.87 4.43
C ALA A 159 9.84 8.55 3.69
N VAL A 160 9.47 8.61 2.41
CA VAL A 160 9.25 7.40 1.61
C VAL A 160 10.56 6.64 1.39
N MET A 161 11.68 7.34 1.18
CA MET A 161 13.00 6.72 1.04
C MET A 161 13.37 5.92 2.30
N GLY A 162 13.14 6.48 3.49
CA GLY A 162 13.43 5.79 4.76
C GLY A 162 12.64 4.50 4.93
N ILE A 163 11.35 4.53 4.55
CA ILE A 163 10.48 3.33 4.56
C ILE A 163 11.03 2.27 3.60
N LEU A 164 11.35 2.65 2.37
CA LEU A 164 11.84 1.74 1.33
C LEU A 164 13.23 1.18 1.64
N ALA A 165 14.15 2.04 2.04
CA ALA A 165 15.50 1.67 2.44
C ALA A 165 15.48 0.68 3.62
N GLY A 166 14.55 0.83 4.57
CA GLY A 166 14.37 -0.10 5.69
C GLY A 166 13.99 -1.52 5.26
N GLY A 167 13.45 -1.72 4.05
CA GLY A 167 13.20 -3.05 3.49
C GLY A 167 14.45 -3.76 2.96
N LYS A 168 15.54 -3.03 2.71
CA LYS A 168 16.80 -3.56 2.12
C LYS A 168 18.00 -3.45 3.06
N TYR A 169 18.08 -2.40 3.86
CA TYR A 169 19.25 -2.06 4.68
C TYR A 169 18.95 -2.19 6.17
N ALA A 170 20.00 -2.35 6.98
CA ALA A 170 19.88 -2.38 8.44
C ALA A 170 19.24 -1.11 8.98
N ALA A 171 18.29 -1.26 9.91
CA ALA A 171 17.51 -0.17 10.46
C ALA A 171 18.40 0.90 11.12
N GLU A 172 19.46 0.49 11.83
CA GLU A 172 20.42 1.38 12.47
C GLU A 172 21.13 2.28 11.46
N LEU A 173 21.50 1.74 10.29
CA LEU A 173 22.12 2.51 9.23
C LEU A 173 21.13 3.54 8.68
N VAL A 174 19.91 3.11 8.32
CA VAL A 174 18.88 4.00 7.77
C VAL A 174 18.54 5.13 8.75
N TYR A 175 18.32 4.82 10.03
CA TYR A 175 18.00 5.81 11.06
C TYR A 175 19.16 6.75 11.39
N SER A 176 20.40 6.30 11.25
CA SER A 176 21.56 7.18 11.42
C SER A 176 21.66 8.24 10.31
N MET A 177 21.10 7.97 9.13
CA MET A 177 21.20 8.82 7.95
C MET A 177 19.93 9.65 7.67
N ILE A 178 18.75 9.07 7.87
CA ILE A 178 17.45 9.74 7.75
C ILE A 178 16.86 9.88 9.15
N ARG A 179 17.19 11.00 9.80
CA ARG A 179 16.76 11.27 11.18
C ARG A 179 15.34 11.79 11.23
N ARG A 180 14.67 11.61 12.36
CA ARG A 180 13.24 11.93 12.54
C ARG A 180 12.93 13.39 12.22
N GLU A 181 13.79 14.31 12.62
CA GLU A 181 13.63 15.75 12.36
C GLU A 181 13.65 16.10 10.86
N MET A 182 14.24 15.25 10.01
CA MET A 182 14.28 15.45 8.56
C MET A 182 12.97 15.08 7.87
N VAL A 183 12.08 14.35 8.56
CA VAL A 183 10.84 13.82 7.96
C VAL A 183 9.58 14.17 8.75
N MET A 184 9.71 14.67 9.98
CA MET A 184 8.56 14.86 10.87
C MET A 184 7.53 15.89 10.38
N GLN A 185 7.89 16.80 9.47
CA GLN A 185 6.96 17.75 8.85
C GLN A 185 6.48 17.29 7.46
N SER A 186 6.89 16.11 6.97
CA SER A 186 6.35 15.53 5.74
C SER A 186 4.85 15.26 5.88
N PRO A 187 4.01 15.83 4.99
CA PRO A 187 2.58 15.50 4.95
C PRO A 187 2.33 14.00 4.72
N ILE A 188 3.10 13.36 3.84
CA ILE A 188 2.99 11.91 3.57
C ILE A 188 3.32 11.09 4.82
N TYR A 189 4.40 11.44 5.52
CA TYR A 189 4.78 10.78 6.77
C TYR A 189 3.70 10.92 7.85
N GLN A 190 3.15 12.13 8.02
CA GLN A 190 2.10 12.38 9.01
C GLN A 190 0.78 11.69 8.67
N GLU A 191 0.42 11.60 7.40
CA GLU A 191 -0.74 10.81 6.94
C GLU A 191 -0.53 9.33 7.24
N TRP A 192 0.60 8.76 6.80
CA TRP A 192 0.92 7.35 7.03
C TRP A 192 0.93 6.98 8.53
N VAL A 193 1.59 7.79 9.38
CA VAL A 193 1.60 7.58 10.83
C VAL A 193 0.19 7.66 11.44
N ARG A 194 -0.70 8.52 10.91
CA ARG A 194 -2.09 8.60 11.38
C ARG A 194 -2.88 7.35 11.01
N GLU A 195 -2.74 6.87 9.78
CA GLU A 195 -3.44 5.67 9.30
C GLU A 195 -2.96 4.41 10.06
N GLU A 196 -1.65 4.19 10.19
CA GLU A 196 -1.10 3.06 10.95
C GLU A 196 -1.56 3.07 12.42
N ARG A 197 -1.67 4.25 13.04
CA ARG A 197 -2.21 4.37 14.41
C ARG A 197 -3.69 4.04 14.48
N ALA A 198 -4.49 4.52 13.52
CA ALA A 198 -5.92 4.24 13.48
C ALA A 198 -6.20 2.75 13.24
N GLU A 199 -5.41 2.11 12.37
CA GLU A 199 -5.46 0.67 12.14
C GLU A 199 -5.04 -0.12 13.38
N ALA A 200 -3.93 0.26 14.03
CA ALA A 200 -3.46 -0.38 15.25
C ALA A 200 -4.48 -0.26 16.39
N GLU A 201 -5.11 0.91 16.56
CA GLU A 201 -6.17 1.12 17.55
C GLU A 201 -7.39 0.25 17.24
N THR A 202 -7.82 0.21 15.98
CA THR A 202 -8.96 -0.60 15.55
C THR A 202 -8.69 -2.09 15.76
N LYS A 203 -7.50 -2.56 15.37
CA LYS A 203 -7.06 -3.94 15.62
C LYS A 203 -6.98 -4.25 17.11
N GLY A 204 -6.42 -3.35 17.93
CA GLY A 204 -6.36 -3.51 19.38
C GLY A 204 -7.75 -3.62 20.01
N ARG A 205 -8.71 -2.79 19.58
CA ARG A 205 -10.12 -2.88 20.02
C ARG A 205 -10.77 -4.20 19.61
N MET A 206 -10.53 -4.66 18.38
CA MET A 206 -11.07 -5.94 17.91
C MET A 206 -10.52 -7.10 18.73
N GLU A 207 -9.21 -7.18 18.92
CA GLU A 207 -8.58 -8.26 19.69
C GLU A 207 -9.03 -8.25 21.16
N ALA A 208 -9.12 -7.07 21.78
CA ALA A 208 -9.65 -6.94 23.14
C ALA A 208 -11.12 -7.43 23.26
N LYS A 209 -11.95 -7.17 22.24
CA LYS A 209 -13.34 -7.65 22.23
C LYS A 209 -13.44 -9.14 21.99
N LYS A 210 -12.66 -9.70 21.07
CA LYS A 210 -12.56 -11.16 20.88
C LYS A 210 -12.16 -11.84 22.19
N GLU A 211 -11.11 -11.34 22.84
CA GLU A 211 -10.66 -11.85 24.13
C GLU A 211 -11.74 -11.74 25.20
N THR A 212 -12.48 -10.63 25.24
CA THR A 212 -13.61 -10.43 26.17
C THR A 212 -14.72 -11.44 25.93
N ILE A 213 -15.12 -11.66 24.68
CA ILE A 213 -16.13 -12.66 24.29
C ILE A 213 -15.68 -14.05 24.73
N LEU A 214 -14.46 -14.46 24.40
CA LEU A 214 -13.92 -15.78 24.73
C LEU A 214 -13.82 -16.00 26.25
N LYS A 215 -13.33 -14.99 27.00
CA LYS A 215 -13.29 -15.04 28.47
C LYS A 215 -14.69 -15.13 29.08
N TYR A 216 -15.64 -14.38 28.55
CA TYR A 216 -17.02 -14.41 29.01
C TYR A 216 -17.63 -15.80 28.81
N LEU A 217 -17.51 -16.35 27.61
CA LEU A 217 -18.00 -17.69 27.28
C LEU A 217 -17.35 -18.74 28.21
N SER A 218 -16.03 -18.69 28.36
CA SER A 218 -15.28 -19.60 29.24
C SER A 218 -15.75 -19.53 30.71
N ARG A 219 -15.96 -18.32 31.24
CA ARG A 219 -16.40 -18.13 32.63
C ARG A 219 -17.86 -18.54 32.86
N ARG A 220 -18.75 -18.27 31.90
CA ARG A 220 -20.19 -18.51 32.08
C ARG A 220 -20.59 -19.96 31.77
N PHE A 221 -19.93 -20.58 30.79
CA PHE A 221 -20.34 -21.89 30.26
C PHE A 221 -19.27 -22.98 30.38
N GLY A 222 -18.07 -22.65 30.89
CA GLY A 222 -16.94 -23.59 30.95
C GLY A 222 -16.13 -23.64 29.66
N GLU A 223 -15.27 -24.66 29.52
CA GLU A 223 -14.36 -24.81 28.39
C GLU A 223 -15.12 -24.85 27.06
N GLN A 224 -14.69 -24.02 26.11
CA GLN A 224 -15.40 -23.78 24.85
C GLN A 224 -14.95 -24.78 23.77
N PRO A 225 -15.86 -25.23 22.89
CA PRO A 225 -15.46 -25.96 21.69
C PRO A 225 -14.49 -25.14 20.83
N ALA A 226 -13.40 -25.75 20.36
CA ALA A 226 -12.38 -25.09 19.54
C ALA A 226 -12.96 -24.46 18.25
N ASP A 227 -14.05 -25.01 17.71
CA ASP A 227 -14.72 -24.46 16.52
C ASP A 227 -15.36 -23.09 16.78
N LEU A 228 -15.81 -22.83 18.01
CA LEU A 228 -16.43 -21.56 18.38
C LEU A 228 -15.38 -20.48 18.59
N GLU A 229 -14.25 -20.84 19.20
CA GLU A 229 -13.09 -19.95 19.33
C GLU A 229 -12.58 -19.51 17.96
N GLU A 230 -12.38 -20.46 17.04
CA GLU A 230 -11.93 -20.17 15.68
C GLU A 230 -12.89 -19.21 14.95
N LYS A 231 -14.21 -19.40 15.12
CA LYS A 231 -15.23 -18.52 14.54
C LYS A 231 -15.12 -17.09 15.05
N VAL A 232 -14.99 -16.90 16.36
CA VAL A 232 -14.82 -15.56 16.96
C VAL A 232 -13.52 -14.91 16.48
N GLN A 233 -12.44 -15.69 16.40
CA GLN A 233 -11.14 -15.22 15.93
C GLN A 233 -11.16 -14.73 14.48
N LYS A 234 -11.97 -15.36 13.62
CA LYS A 234 -12.16 -15.00 12.20
C LYS A 234 -13.00 -13.74 11.97
N ILE A 235 -13.67 -13.20 12.99
CA ILE A 235 -14.47 -11.98 12.84
C ILE A 235 -13.53 -10.77 12.71
N SER A 236 -13.66 -10.05 11.60
CA SER A 236 -12.88 -8.85 11.28
C SER A 236 -13.69 -7.54 11.33
N ASP A 237 -14.92 -7.60 11.84
CA ASP A 237 -15.82 -6.45 11.97
C ASP A 237 -16.07 -6.15 13.45
N LEU A 238 -15.65 -4.96 13.88
CA LEU A 238 -15.80 -4.48 15.26
C LEU A 238 -17.27 -4.33 15.67
N GLN A 239 -18.15 -3.87 14.77
CA GLN A 239 -19.59 -3.73 15.08
C GLN A 239 -20.27 -5.09 15.24
N ILE A 240 -19.84 -6.09 14.48
CA ILE A 240 -20.32 -7.47 14.67
C ILE A 240 -19.91 -7.99 16.05
N LEU A 241 -18.66 -7.77 16.46
CA LEU A 241 -18.19 -8.15 17.80
C LEU A 241 -18.97 -7.45 18.92
N ASP A 242 -19.32 -6.17 18.74
CA ASP A 242 -20.13 -5.40 19.70
C ASP A 242 -21.50 -6.03 19.88
N ARG A 243 -22.20 -6.28 18.77
CA ARG A 243 -23.54 -6.88 18.80
C ARG A 243 -23.53 -8.29 19.39
N ILE A 244 -22.49 -9.07 19.09
CA ILE A 244 -22.31 -10.40 19.70
C ILE A 244 -22.18 -10.25 21.21
N LEU A 245 -21.30 -9.38 21.70
CA LEU A 245 -21.08 -9.21 23.14
C LEU A 245 -22.37 -8.77 23.85
N ASP A 246 -23.12 -7.83 23.28
CA ASP A 246 -24.38 -7.35 23.86
C ASP A 246 -25.43 -8.47 23.96
N GLU A 247 -25.58 -9.28 22.91
CA GLU A 247 -26.54 -10.39 22.89
C GLU A 247 -26.11 -11.54 23.80
N LEU A 248 -24.81 -11.78 23.95
CA LEU A 248 -24.26 -12.79 24.85
C LEU A 248 -24.62 -12.56 26.32
N PHE A 249 -24.95 -11.35 26.74
CA PHE A 249 -25.45 -11.10 28.10
C PHE A 249 -26.85 -11.67 28.35
N THR A 250 -27.65 -11.84 27.29
CA THR A 250 -29.06 -12.25 27.39
C THR A 250 -29.27 -13.77 27.31
N VAL A 251 -28.30 -14.51 26.80
CA VAL A 251 -28.39 -15.97 26.61
C VAL A 251 -28.07 -16.74 27.90
N GLY A 252 -28.76 -17.87 28.11
CA GLY A 252 -28.63 -18.73 29.28
C GLY A 252 -27.80 -20.00 29.06
N THR A 253 -27.60 -20.42 27.81
CA THR A 253 -26.87 -21.66 27.45
C THR A 253 -25.77 -21.44 26.41
N ILE A 254 -24.87 -22.42 26.28
CA ILE A 254 -23.78 -22.36 25.30
C ILE A 254 -24.29 -22.53 23.87
N GLU A 255 -25.38 -23.29 23.67
CA GLU A 255 -26.03 -23.48 22.38
C GLU A 255 -26.67 -22.18 21.88
N GLU A 256 -27.30 -21.40 22.78
CA GLU A 256 -27.83 -20.07 22.47
C GLU A 256 -26.71 -19.09 22.13
N ALA A 257 -25.62 -19.09 22.91
CA ALA A 257 -24.44 -18.28 22.63
C ALA A 257 -23.83 -18.60 21.25
N ARG A 258 -23.74 -19.89 20.91
CA ARG A 258 -23.28 -20.36 19.60
C ARG A 258 -24.20 -19.90 18.48
N ALA A 259 -25.52 -19.93 18.69
CA ALA A 259 -26.50 -19.47 17.72
C ALA A 259 -26.39 -17.96 17.47
N VAL A 260 -26.16 -17.14 18.50
CA VAL A 260 -25.91 -15.70 18.37
C VAL A 260 -24.67 -15.44 17.51
N ILE A 261 -23.54 -16.07 17.85
CA ILE A 261 -22.27 -15.86 17.14
C ILE A 261 -22.42 -16.25 15.66
N LEU A 262 -22.99 -17.42 15.39
CA LEU A 262 -23.21 -17.90 14.01
C LEU A 262 -24.21 -17.03 13.24
N GLY A 263 -25.29 -16.60 13.89
CA GLY A 263 -26.30 -15.75 13.28
C GLY A 263 -25.75 -14.39 12.86
N LYS A 264 -24.86 -13.79 13.66
CA LYS A 264 -24.22 -12.52 13.32
C LYS A 264 -23.15 -12.65 12.24
N ILE A 265 -22.43 -13.76 12.20
CA ILE A 265 -21.49 -14.05 11.10
C ILE A 265 -22.26 -14.18 9.76
N ALA A 266 -23.38 -14.92 9.75
CA ALA A 266 -24.17 -15.12 8.54
C ALA A 266 -24.92 -13.84 8.09
N GLY A 267 -25.41 -13.04 9.03
CA GLY A 267 -26.13 -11.79 8.74
C GLY A 267 -25.24 -10.60 8.39
N GLY A 268 -23.93 -10.66 8.67
CA GLY A 268 -22.96 -9.62 8.29
C GLY A 268 -22.33 -9.81 6.90
N LEU A 269 -22.67 -10.88 6.18
CA LEU A 269 -22.22 -11.18 4.82
C LEU A 269 -23.21 -10.69 3.72
N GLN A 270 -24.23 -9.91 4.10
CA GLN A 270 -25.18 -9.24 3.20
C GLN A 270 -24.94 -7.73 3.20
#